data_AF-A0A821FHZ2-F1
#
_entry.id   AF-A0A821FHZ2-F1
#
_cell.length_a   1.000
_cell.length_b   1.000
_cell.length_c   1.000
_cell.angle_alpha   90.00
_cell.angle_beta   90.00
_cell.angle_gamma   90.00
#
_symmetry.space_group_name_H-M   'P 1'
#
loop_
_entity.id
_entity.type
_entity.pdbx_description
1 polymer ?
#
loop_
_entity_poly.entity_id
_entity_poly.type
_entity_poly.pdbx_seq_one_letter_code
_entity_poly.pdbx_strand_id
1 'polypeptide(L)'
;VKSLVQRNPRDFFRTISIFLAVSVPASFINSAIRFAESKLALAFRTKLTRHAYEAYFRNQTYFRVSNLDSRLLTPDQNLTDDIETFTSTLTHLFSHLTKPFFDVAVISWSLISMMLLRKRARGLKEVPAMLVVIISVTFMALRKLSPHFGRLVSEEARRRGILRFAHTRVIANAEEIAFFDGHEVEKNWILKLYDQLRAQTSLIIKKKLWFIMLEQFLMKYFWHACGMTFIAIPFLTYDGPPETDDPVGDPLGISTRTEAFTVSKSLLTSGADALERIISSYKEVRLIY
;
A
#
# COMPACT_ATOMS: atom_id res chain seq x y z
N VAL A 1 -28.73 1.75 10.14
CA VAL A 1 -28.78 1.66 11.63
C VAL A 1 -30.02 2.35 12.19
N LYS A 2 -30.31 3.63 11.86
CA LYS A 2 -31.57 4.31 12.26
C LYS A 2 -32.87 3.55 11.87
N SER A 3 -32.91 2.92 10.69
CA SER A 3 -34.08 2.17 10.19
C SER A 3 -34.29 0.79 10.84
N LEU A 4 -33.23 0.16 11.36
CA LEU A 4 -33.33 -1.13 12.06
C LEU A 4 -33.89 -0.94 13.48
N VAL A 5 -33.59 0.21 14.11
CA VAL A 5 -34.09 0.61 15.43
C VAL A 5 -35.57 1.03 15.38
N GLN A 6 -36.08 1.47 14.22
CA GLN A 6 -37.47 1.92 14.03
C GLN A 6 -38.47 0.83 13.58
N ARG A 7 -38.05 -0.43 13.38
CA ARG A 7 -38.93 -1.56 13.01
C ARG A 7 -39.83 -1.33 11.77
N ASN A 8 -39.44 -0.45 10.85
CA ASN A 8 -40.20 -0.17 9.62
C ASN A 8 -39.64 -0.96 8.42
N PRO A 9 -40.29 -2.06 7.98
CA PRO A 9 -39.79 -2.89 6.88
C PRO A 9 -39.76 -2.15 5.54
N ARG A 10 -40.67 -1.19 5.31
CA ARG A 10 -40.72 -0.41 4.07
C ARG A 10 -39.49 0.49 3.87
N ASP A 11 -39.05 1.20 4.92
CA ASP A 11 -37.87 2.07 4.85
C ASP A 11 -36.57 1.28 4.73
N PHE A 12 -36.52 0.09 5.33
CA PHE A 12 -35.40 -0.84 5.16
C PHE A 12 -35.28 -1.32 3.71
N PHE A 13 -36.38 -1.78 3.10
CA PHE A 13 -36.40 -2.19 1.70
C PHE A 13 -36.08 -1.04 0.73
N ARG A 14 -36.59 0.18 1.00
CA ARG A 14 -36.24 1.37 0.21
C ARG A 14 -34.75 1.69 0.29
N THR A 15 -34.17 1.61 1.48
CA THR A 15 -32.73 1.86 1.69
C THR A 15 -31.87 0.80 0.98
N ILE A 16 -32.24 -0.48 1.04
CA ILE A 16 -31.55 -1.55 0.31
C ILE A 16 -31.67 -1.33 -1.20
N SER A 17 -32.85 -0.95 -1.70
CA SER A 17 -33.06 -0.73 -3.14
C SER A 17 -32.20 0.42 -3.67
N ILE A 18 -32.12 1.53 -2.93
CA ILE A 18 -31.25 2.66 -3.26
C ILE A 18 -29.77 2.24 -3.19
N PHE A 19 -29.39 1.50 -2.14
CA PHE A 19 -28.02 0.98 -2.01
C PHE A 19 -27.64 0.10 -3.20
N LEU A 20 -28.53 -0.81 -3.62
CA LEU A 20 -28.31 -1.68 -4.78
C LEU A 20 -28.20 -0.86 -6.07
N ALA A 21 -29.09 0.13 -6.26
CA ALA A 21 -29.07 1.00 -7.43
C ALA A 21 -27.79 1.84 -7.53
N VAL A 22 -27.21 2.28 -6.40
CA VAL A 22 -25.92 3.00 -6.36
C VAL A 22 -24.73 2.04 -6.49
N SER A 23 -24.87 0.79 -6.03
CA SER A 23 -23.81 -0.21 -6.11
C SER A 23 -23.49 -0.62 -7.56
N VAL A 24 -24.48 -0.61 -8.47
CA VAL A 24 -24.28 -0.93 -9.89
C VAL A 24 -23.28 0.03 -10.57
N PRO A 25 -23.51 1.37 -10.61
CA PRO A 25 -22.56 2.29 -11.20
C PRO A 25 -21.22 2.33 -10.43
N ALA A 26 -21.23 2.16 -9.10
CA ALA A 26 -20.00 2.07 -8.33
C ALA A 26 -19.14 0.86 -8.76
N SER A 27 -19.76 -0.30 -8.99
CA SER A 27 -19.08 -1.50 -9.48
C SER A 27 -18.53 -1.30 -10.89
N PHE A 28 -19.29 -0.64 -11.76
CA PHE A 28 -18.86 -0.29 -13.12
C PHE A 28 -17.64 0.63 -13.10
N ILE A 29 -17.65 1.69 -12.29
CA ILE A 29 -16.52 2.61 -12.15
C ILE A 29 -15.28 1.87 -11.63
N ASN A 30 -15.43 1.00 -10.63
CA ASN A 30 -14.30 0.24 -10.09
C ASN A 30 -13.69 -0.70 -11.14
N SER A 31 -14.52 -1.37 -11.94
CA SER A 31 -14.05 -2.19 -13.06
C SER A 31 -13.43 -1.35 -14.18
N ALA A 32 -13.98 -0.16 -14.48
CA ALA A 32 -13.42 0.76 -15.46
C ALA A 32 -12.03 1.27 -15.05
N ILE A 33 -11.81 1.53 -13.76
CA ILE A 33 -10.48 1.88 -13.22
C ILE A 33 -9.48 0.74 -13.46
N ARG A 34 -9.85 -0.52 -13.14
CA ARG A 34 -8.99 -1.69 -13.38
C ARG A 34 -8.68 -1.90 -14.87
N PHE A 35 -9.66 -1.63 -15.74
CA PHE A 35 -9.46 -1.69 -17.18
C PHE A 35 -8.48 -0.60 -17.66
N ALA A 36 -8.65 0.64 -17.20
CA ALA A 36 -7.77 1.75 -17.53
C ALA A 36 -6.34 1.50 -17.04
N GLU A 37 -6.19 0.95 -15.83
CA GLU A 37 -4.91 0.51 -15.26
C GLU A 37 -4.24 -0.54 -16.15
N SER A 38 -4.95 -1.58 -16.55
CA SER A 38 -4.41 -2.62 -17.44
C SER A 38 -4.01 -2.07 -18.82
N LYS A 39 -4.80 -1.15 -19.37
CA LYS A 39 -4.49 -0.48 -20.64
C LYS A 39 -3.26 0.42 -20.53
N LEU A 40 -3.11 1.13 -19.42
CA LEU A 40 -1.96 1.98 -19.15
C LEU A 40 -0.67 1.15 -19.01
N ALA A 41 -0.73 0.03 -18.30
CA ALA A 41 0.39 -0.90 -18.16
C ALA A 41 0.85 -1.41 -19.54
N LEU A 42 -0.09 -1.81 -20.40
CA LEU A 42 0.21 -2.24 -21.75
C LEU A 42 0.86 -1.13 -22.59
N ALA A 43 0.37 0.11 -22.49
CA ALA A 43 0.92 1.25 -23.22
C ALA A 43 2.36 1.56 -22.77
N PHE A 44 2.64 1.54 -21.47
CA PHE A 44 3.98 1.72 -20.93
C PHE A 44 4.91 0.59 -21.36
N ARG A 45 4.47 -0.67 -21.22
CA ARG A 45 5.22 -1.85 -21.69
C ARG A 45 5.60 -1.70 -23.15
N THR A 46 4.63 -1.37 -24.01
CA THR A 46 4.88 -1.24 -25.46
C THR A 46 5.93 -0.16 -25.78
N LYS A 47 5.85 1.01 -25.13
CA LYS A 47 6.83 2.09 -25.35
C LYS A 47 8.21 1.71 -24.82
N LEU A 48 8.28 1.16 -23.61
CA LEU A 48 9.54 0.82 -22.95
C LEU A 48 10.25 -0.33 -23.66
N THR A 49 9.53 -1.40 -24.02
CA THR A 49 10.09 -2.53 -24.77
C THR A 49 10.60 -2.09 -26.15
N ARG A 50 9.84 -1.27 -26.90
CA ARG A 50 10.31 -0.75 -28.20
C ARG A 50 11.60 0.06 -28.05
N HIS A 51 11.65 0.97 -27.07
CA HIS A 51 12.84 1.76 -26.80
C HIS A 51 14.04 0.89 -26.37
N ALA A 52 13.80 -0.11 -25.52
CA ALA A 52 14.84 -1.04 -25.07
C ALA A 52 15.39 -1.88 -26.24
N TYR A 53 14.54 -2.38 -27.15
CA TYR A 53 14.99 -3.07 -28.35
C TYR A 53 15.77 -2.16 -29.29
N GLU A 54 15.30 -0.93 -29.55
CA GLU A 54 16.04 0.04 -30.36
C GLU A 54 17.43 0.34 -29.79
N ALA A 55 17.57 0.41 -28.46
CA ALA A 55 18.86 0.59 -27.79
C ALA A 55 19.74 -0.67 -27.88
N TYR A 56 19.16 -1.85 -27.67
CA TYR A 56 19.87 -3.13 -27.67
C TYR A 56 20.45 -3.49 -29.05
N PHE A 57 19.71 -3.21 -30.13
CA PHE A 57 20.16 -3.47 -31.49
C PHE A 57 21.02 -2.36 -32.11
N ARG A 58 21.17 -1.21 -31.44
CA ARG A 58 22.02 -0.12 -31.92
C ARG A 58 23.50 -0.49 -31.82
N ASN A 59 24.30 -0.21 -32.86
CA ASN A 59 25.76 -0.35 -32.84
C ASN A 59 26.28 -1.72 -32.34
N GLN A 60 25.58 -2.81 -32.70
CA GLN A 60 25.93 -4.18 -32.26
C GLN A 60 26.04 -4.32 -30.73
N THR A 61 25.28 -3.52 -29.98
CA THR A 61 25.30 -3.53 -28.51
C THR A 61 24.91 -4.91 -27.94
N TYR A 62 24.01 -5.64 -28.61
CA TYR A 62 23.70 -7.03 -28.29
C TYR A 62 24.94 -7.92 -28.17
N PHE A 63 25.91 -7.79 -29.08
CA PHE A 63 27.15 -8.56 -29.06
C PHE A 63 28.08 -8.09 -27.95
N ARG A 64 28.22 -6.76 -27.78
CA ARG A 64 29.09 -6.18 -26.77
C ARG A 64 28.63 -6.50 -25.34
N VAL A 65 27.32 -6.42 -25.09
CA VAL A 65 26.74 -6.71 -23.77
C VAL A 65 26.77 -8.22 -23.48
N SER A 66 26.57 -9.07 -24.49
CA SER A 66 26.63 -10.52 -24.29
C SER A 66 28.06 -11.06 -24.09
N ASN A 67 29.03 -10.52 -24.83
CA ASN A 67 30.36 -11.14 -24.93
C ASN A 67 31.51 -10.33 -24.34
N LEU A 68 31.37 -9.00 -24.20
CA LEU A 68 32.45 -8.12 -23.70
C LEU A 68 32.18 -7.56 -22.30
N ASP A 69 30.93 -7.54 -21.86
CA ASP A 69 30.54 -6.95 -20.57
C ASP A 69 29.90 -7.97 -19.64
N SER A 70 30.71 -8.53 -18.73
CA SER A 70 30.26 -9.52 -17.73
C SER A 70 29.47 -8.92 -16.57
N ARG A 71 29.22 -7.60 -16.56
CA ARG A 71 28.43 -6.94 -15.50
C ARG A 71 26.94 -7.18 -15.63
N LEU A 72 26.44 -7.44 -16.84
CA LEU A 72 25.04 -7.72 -17.13
C LEU A 72 24.88 -9.22 -17.32
N LEU A 73 24.55 -9.92 -16.22
CA LEU A 73 24.49 -11.38 -16.18
C LEU A 73 23.44 -12.00 -17.12
N THR A 74 22.31 -11.30 -17.37
CA THR A 74 21.15 -11.86 -18.11
C THR A 74 20.36 -10.76 -18.85
N PRO A 75 20.92 -10.14 -19.91
CA PRO A 75 20.28 -9.01 -20.61
C PRO A 75 18.94 -9.40 -21.28
N ASP A 76 18.81 -10.65 -21.71
CA ASP A 76 17.60 -11.25 -22.27
C ASP A 76 16.43 -11.28 -21.28
N GLN A 77 16.70 -11.68 -20.03
CA GLN A 77 15.71 -11.65 -18.94
C GLN A 77 15.30 -10.21 -18.63
N ASN A 78 16.26 -9.29 -18.61
CA ASN A 78 15.99 -7.87 -18.34
C ASN A 78 15.10 -7.23 -19.41
N LEU A 79 15.28 -7.60 -20.69
CA LEU A 79 14.48 -7.05 -21.80
C LEU A 79 13.06 -7.63 -21.88
N THR A 80 12.80 -8.77 -21.22
CA THR A 80 11.52 -9.50 -21.31
C THR A 80 10.77 -9.43 -19.98
N ASP A 81 11.10 -10.32 -19.06
CA ASP A 81 10.41 -10.53 -17.79
C ASP A 81 10.45 -9.30 -16.89
N ASP A 82 11.60 -8.61 -16.84
CA ASP A 82 11.78 -7.48 -15.92
C ASP A 82 11.01 -6.23 -16.39
N ILE A 83 10.98 -5.95 -17.71
CA ILE A 83 10.20 -4.82 -18.26
C ILE A 83 8.70 -5.06 -18.05
N GLU A 84 8.23 -6.29 -18.24
CA GLU A 84 6.83 -6.64 -17.98
C GLU A 84 6.49 -6.48 -16.49
N THR A 85 7.31 -7.05 -15.61
CA THR A 85 7.11 -6.97 -14.16
C THR A 85 7.16 -5.51 -13.69
N PHE A 86 8.12 -4.73 -14.17
CA PHE A 86 8.28 -3.32 -13.83
C PHE A 86 7.06 -2.49 -14.25
N THR A 87 6.62 -2.61 -15.50
CA THR A 87 5.51 -1.79 -16.03
C THR A 87 4.16 -2.16 -15.42
N SER A 88 3.93 -3.44 -15.16
CA SER A 88 2.76 -3.92 -14.42
C SER A 88 2.74 -3.37 -13.00
N THR A 89 3.85 -3.51 -12.27
CA THR A 89 3.91 -3.07 -10.86
C THR A 89 3.86 -1.55 -10.74
N LEU A 90 4.49 -0.81 -11.66
CA LEU A 90 4.41 0.66 -11.70
C LEU A 90 2.97 1.15 -11.88
N THR A 91 2.21 0.49 -12.75
CA THR A 91 0.83 0.89 -13.04
C THR A 91 -0.11 0.52 -11.89
N HIS A 92 0.08 -0.66 -11.30
CA HIS A 92 -0.63 -1.07 -10.10
C HIS A 92 -0.39 -0.10 -8.95
N LEU A 93 0.88 0.25 -8.72
CA LEU A 93 1.27 1.23 -7.74
C LEU A 93 0.59 2.58 -7.97
N PHE A 94 0.60 3.08 -9.21
CA PHE A 94 -0.03 4.36 -9.55
C PHE A 94 -1.53 4.36 -9.20
N SER A 95 -2.25 3.30 -9.54
CA SER A 95 -3.66 3.11 -9.17
C SER A 95 -3.87 3.04 -7.66
N HIS A 96 -3.00 2.33 -6.95
CA HIS A 96 -3.04 2.17 -5.50
C HIS A 96 -2.64 3.43 -4.71
N LEU A 97 -1.84 4.34 -5.28
CA LEU A 97 -1.53 5.66 -4.72
C LEU A 97 -2.65 6.68 -5.00
N THR A 98 -3.25 6.63 -6.19
CA THR A 98 -4.21 7.64 -6.63
C THR A 98 -5.43 7.70 -5.72
N LYS A 99 -5.96 6.55 -5.29
CA LYS A 99 -7.10 6.47 -4.37
C LYS A 99 -6.81 7.18 -3.04
N PRO A 100 -5.74 6.84 -2.30
CA PRO A 100 -5.40 7.54 -1.05
C PRO A 100 -5.08 9.03 -1.21
N PHE A 101 -4.40 9.43 -2.28
CA PHE A 101 -4.17 10.86 -2.53
C PHE A 101 -5.49 11.61 -2.73
N PHE A 102 -6.42 11.01 -3.47
CA PHE A 102 -7.76 11.55 -3.66
C PHE A 102 -8.55 11.59 -2.34
N ASP A 103 -8.51 10.49 -1.56
CA ASP A 103 -9.15 10.40 -0.25
C ASP A 103 -8.62 11.50 0.70
N VAL A 104 -7.30 11.69 0.78
CA VAL A 104 -6.67 12.74 1.59
C VAL A 104 -7.05 14.13 1.08
N ALA A 105 -7.08 14.36 -0.23
CA ALA A 105 -7.47 15.65 -0.82
C ALA A 105 -8.93 15.99 -0.48
N VAL A 106 -9.85 15.02 -0.60
CA VAL A 106 -11.28 15.19 -0.27
C VAL A 106 -11.47 15.43 1.23
N ILE A 107 -10.79 14.67 2.09
CA ILE A 107 -10.86 14.87 3.54
C ILE A 107 -10.31 16.25 3.92
N SER A 108 -9.16 16.64 3.35
CA SER A 108 -8.56 17.95 3.59
C SER A 108 -9.49 19.08 3.13
N TRP A 109 -10.09 18.94 1.95
CA TRP A 109 -11.07 19.89 1.42
C TRP A 109 -12.31 19.99 2.33
N SER A 110 -12.84 18.85 2.77
CA SER A 110 -13.99 18.77 3.68
C SER A 110 -13.69 19.43 5.02
N LEU A 111 -12.48 19.24 5.58
CA LEU A 111 -12.05 19.86 6.83
C LEU A 111 -11.94 21.38 6.70
N ILE A 112 -11.33 21.87 5.61
CA ILE A 112 -11.23 23.30 5.33
C ILE A 112 -12.64 23.89 5.17
N SER A 113 -13.53 23.22 4.45
CA SER A 113 -14.91 23.67 4.23
C SER A 113 -15.70 23.73 5.55
N MET A 114 -15.57 22.73 6.41
CA MET A 114 -16.19 22.74 7.76
C MET A 114 -15.61 23.86 8.65
N MET A 115 -14.30 24.10 8.58
CA MET A 115 -13.64 25.17 9.32
C MET A 115 -14.09 26.57 8.86
N LEU A 116 -14.27 26.76 7.55
CA LEU A 116 -14.75 28.01 6.95
C LEU A 116 -16.23 28.26 7.24
N LEU A 117 -17.07 27.22 7.19
CA LEU A 117 -18.50 27.29 7.49
C LEU A 117 -18.77 27.51 8.99
N ARG A 118 -17.89 27.02 9.88
CA ARG A 118 -18.07 27.07 11.34
C ARG A 118 -17.15 28.10 12.01
N LYS A 119 -17.16 29.35 11.53
CA LYS A 119 -16.37 30.50 12.05
C LYS A 119 -16.65 30.90 13.53
N ARG A 120 -17.48 30.19 14.31
CA ARG A 120 -17.91 30.60 15.67
C ARG A 120 -17.55 29.67 16.83
N ALA A 121 -16.95 28.50 16.60
CA ALA A 121 -16.56 27.60 17.69
C ALA A 121 -15.06 27.75 18.01
N ARG A 122 -14.72 28.51 19.06
CA ARG A 122 -13.34 28.76 19.52
C ARG A 122 -12.54 27.49 19.91
N GLY A 123 -13.18 26.32 20.04
CA GLY A 123 -12.53 25.04 20.35
C GLY A 123 -12.13 24.16 19.15
N LEU A 124 -12.49 24.51 17.92
CA LEU A 124 -12.23 23.65 16.74
C LEU A 124 -10.82 23.81 16.14
N LYS A 125 -10.00 24.74 16.62
CA LYS A 125 -8.63 24.99 16.11
C LYS A 125 -7.61 23.96 16.63
N GLU A 126 -7.83 23.42 17.82
CA GLU A 126 -6.96 22.42 18.48
C GLU A 126 -7.01 21.06 17.75
N VAL A 127 -8.18 20.74 17.21
CA VAL A 127 -8.52 19.44 16.61
C VAL A 127 -7.66 19.07 15.38
N PRO A 128 -7.56 19.92 14.34
CA PRO A 128 -6.73 19.63 13.17
C PRO A 128 -5.23 19.66 13.49
N ALA A 129 -4.78 20.50 14.43
CA ALA A 129 -3.38 20.57 14.82
C ALA A 129 -2.89 19.27 15.49
N MET A 130 -3.68 18.69 16.40
CA MET A 130 -3.36 17.40 17.04
C MET A 130 -3.37 16.23 16.06
N LEU A 131 -4.28 16.22 15.08
CA LEU A 131 -4.29 15.21 14.02
C LEU A 131 -3.00 15.23 13.19
N VAL A 132 -2.53 16.41 12.80
CA VAL A 132 -1.26 16.56 12.08
C VAL A 132 -0.09 16.04 12.90
N VAL A 133 -0.08 16.26 14.21
CA VAL A 133 0.96 15.74 15.12
C VAL A 133 0.93 14.20 15.17
N ILE A 134 -0.24 13.58 15.34
CA ILE A 134 -0.36 12.11 15.39
C ILE A 134 0.06 11.46 14.07
N ILE A 135 -0.34 12.03 12.93
CA ILE A 135 0.11 11.59 11.60
C ILE A 135 1.63 11.68 11.49
N SER A 136 2.20 12.82 11.88
CA SER A 136 3.64 13.08 11.79
C SER A 136 4.45 12.13 12.67
N VAL A 137 4.01 11.89 13.91
CA VAL A 137 4.65 10.95 14.83
C VAL A 137 4.57 9.52 14.30
N THR A 138 3.41 9.10 13.80
CA THR A 138 3.20 7.76 13.23
C THR A 138 4.08 7.53 11.99
N PHE A 139 4.14 8.53 11.10
CA PHE A 139 5.00 8.50 9.92
C PHE A 139 6.49 8.43 10.29
N MET A 140 6.92 9.23 11.27
CA MET A 140 8.30 9.24 11.74
C MET A 140 8.71 7.91 12.41
N ALA A 141 7.81 7.32 13.21
CA ALA A 141 8.00 6.00 13.79
C ALA A 141 8.16 4.94 12.70
N LEU A 142 7.22 4.87 11.76
CA LEU A 142 7.28 3.92 10.64
C LEU A 142 8.53 4.10 9.78
N ARG A 143 8.95 5.34 9.52
CA ARG A 143 10.18 5.62 8.76
C ARG A 143 11.43 5.13 9.47
N LYS A 144 11.51 5.29 10.79
CA LYS A 144 12.67 4.84 11.60
C LYS A 144 12.71 3.32 11.75
N LEU A 145 11.55 2.69 11.89
CA LEU A 145 11.41 1.24 12.05
C LEU A 145 11.41 0.47 10.72
N SER A 146 11.28 1.15 9.59
CA SER A 146 11.29 0.52 8.26
C SER A 146 12.68 -0.02 7.92
N PRO A 147 12.84 -1.35 7.78
CA PRO A 147 14.11 -1.92 7.35
C PRO A 147 14.40 -1.54 5.90
N HIS A 148 15.69 -1.49 5.54
CA HIS A 148 16.14 -1.19 4.18
C HIS A 148 15.82 -2.35 3.23
N PHE A 149 14.56 -2.44 2.76
CA PHE A 149 14.09 -3.53 1.90
C PHE A 149 14.88 -3.63 0.60
N GLY A 150 15.23 -2.52 -0.06
CA GLY A 150 15.92 -2.60 -1.34
C GLY A 150 17.31 -3.25 -1.31
N ARG A 151 18.08 -3.09 -0.23
CA ARG A 151 19.33 -3.85 -0.07
C ARG A 151 19.10 -5.36 0.04
N LEU A 152 18.01 -5.76 0.69
CA LEU A 152 17.67 -7.17 0.84
C LEU A 152 17.16 -7.77 -0.47
N VAL A 153 16.31 -7.04 -1.19
CA VAL A 153 15.73 -7.44 -2.48
C VAL A 153 16.82 -7.52 -3.55
N SER A 154 17.71 -6.53 -3.65
CA SER A 154 18.86 -6.57 -4.57
C SER A 154 19.82 -7.74 -4.28
N GLU A 155 20.10 -8.05 -3.01
CA GLU A 155 20.89 -9.22 -2.65
C GLU A 155 20.20 -10.55 -3.03
N GLU A 156 18.87 -10.63 -2.84
CA GLU A 156 18.07 -11.79 -3.27
C GLU A 156 18.12 -11.96 -4.79
N ALA A 157 17.89 -10.88 -5.55
CA ALA A 157 17.95 -10.87 -7.01
C ALA A 157 19.33 -11.32 -7.51
N ARG A 158 20.42 -10.84 -6.87
CA ARG A 158 21.79 -11.28 -7.19
C ARG A 158 21.99 -12.78 -6.96
N ARG A 159 21.58 -13.32 -5.81
CA ARG A 159 21.72 -14.76 -5.51
C ARG A 159 20.89 -15.61 -6.47
N ARG A 160 19.68 -15.16 -6.81
CA ARG A 160 18.80 -15.80 -7.79
C ARG A 160 19.43 -15.82 -9.19
N GLY A 161 20.07 -14.71 -9.59
CA GLY A 161 20.83 -14.63 -10.84
C GLY A 161 21.99 -15.62 -10.90
N ILE A 162 22.78 -15.73 -9.81
CA ILE A 162 23.88 -16.72 -9.72
C ILE A 162 23.36 -18.16 -9.85
N LEU A 163 22.24 -18.48 -9.20
CA LEU A 163 21.62 -19.80 -9.30
C LEU A 163 21.15 -20.10 -10.74
N ARG A 164 20.50 -19.13 -11.40
CA ARG A 164 20.06 -19.27 -12.79
C ARG A 164 21.25 -19.45 -13.74
N PHE A 165 22.31 -18.65 -13.56
CA PHE A 165 23.54 -18.79 -14.32
C PHE A 165 24.19 -20.17 -14.14
N ALA A 166 24.22 -20.70 -12.91
CA ALA A 166 24.71 -22.05 -12.66
C ALA A 166 23.90 -23.12 -13.43
N HIS A 167 22.57 -23.01 -13.46
CA HIS A 167 21.74 -23.90 -14.28
C HIS A 167 22.03 -23.78 -15.78
N THR A 168 22.19 -22.56 -16.31
CA THR A 168 22.55 -22.36 -17.72
C THR A 168 23.91 -22.98 -18.04
N ARG A 169 24.90 -22.87 -17.13
CA ARG A 169 26.21 -23.52 -17.27
C ARG A 169 26.09 -25.04 -17.36
N VAL A 170 25.24 -25.66 -16.54
CA VAL A 170 25.02 -27.11 -16.61
C VAL A 170 24.44 -27.52 -17.95
N ILE A 171 23.48 -26.76 -18.47
CA ILE A 171 22.88 -27.04 -19.79
C ILE A 171 23.93 -26.91 -20.90
N ALA A 172 24.74 -25.86 -20.87
CA ALA A 172 25.75 -25.59 -21.89
C ALA A 172 26.87 -26.65 -21.92
N ASN A 173 27.25 -27.20 -20.76
CA ASN A 173 28.33 -28.19 -20.63
C ASN A 173 27.79 -29.59 -20.28
N ALA A 174 26.54 -29.89 -20.64
CA ALA A 174 25.87 -31.12 -20.25
C ALA A 174 26.60 -32.38 -20.76
N GLU A 175 27.16 -32.30 -21.97
CA GLU A 175 27.93 -33.40 -22.59
C GLU A 175 29.21 -33.70 -21.81
N GLU A 176 29.95 -32.67 -21.41
CA GLU A 176 31.18 -32.81 -20.62
C GLU A 176 30.86 -33.40 -19.24
N ILE A 177 29.81 -32.88 -18.58
CA ILE A 177 29.40 -33.38 -17.27
C ILE A 177 28.98 -34.86 -17.34
N ALA A 178 28.25 -35.25 -18.39
CA ALA A 178 27.85 -36.64 -18.61
C ALA A 178 29.05 -37.53 -18.96
N PHE A 179 30.00 -37.04 -19.76
CA PHE A 179 31.20 -37.76 -20.15
C PHE A 179 32.12 -38.06 -18.97
N PHE A 180 32.27 -37.11 -18.04
CA PHE A 180 33.11 -37.24 -16.85
C PHE A 180 32.38 -37.79 -15.61
N ASP A 181 31.11 -38.18 -15.74
CA ASP A 181 30.24 -38.61 -14.64
C ASP A 181 30.19 -37.62 -13.45
N GLY A 182 30.31 -36.32 -13.75
CA GLY A 182 30.45 -35.23 -12.77
C GLY A 182 29.14 -34.77 -12.11
N HIS A 183 28.04 -35.50 -12.31
CA HIS A 183 26.69 -35.07 -12.00
C HIS A 183 26.45 -34.83 -10.50
N GLU A 184 27.00 -35.66 -9.61
CA GLU A 184 26.86 -35.47 -8.15
C GLU A 184 27.63 -34.24 -7.64
N VAL A 185 28.77 -33.91 -8.24
CA VAL A 185 29.55 -32.70 -7.87
C VAL A 185 28.76 -31.45 -8.24
N GLU A 186 28.22 -31.40 -9.46
CA GLU A 186 27.47 -30.26 -9.95
C GLU A 186 26.14 -30.08 -9.22
N LYS A 187 25.46 -31.18 -8.89
CA LYS A 187 24.26 -31.18 -8.03
C LYS A 187 24.56 -30.61 -6.64
N ASN A 188 25.62 -31.05 -5.98
CA ASN A 188 26.01 -30.53 -4.67
C ASN A 188 26.35 -29.03 -4.71
N TRP A 189 26.98 -28.58 -5.80
CA TRP A 189 27.25 -27.16 -6.02
C TRP A 189 25.96 -26.34 -6.17
N ILE A 190 25.01 -26.79 -6.99
CA ILE A 190 23.71 -26.11 -7.19
C ILE A 190 22.90 -26.08 -5.90
N LEU A 191 22.84 -27.19 -5.16
CA LEU A 191 22.15 -27.25 -3.87
C LEU A 191 22.73 -26.25 -2.86
N LYS A 192 24.05 -26.10 -2.82
CA LYS A 192 24.72 -25.08 -1.98
C LYS A 192 24.31 -23.66 -2.36
N LEU A 193 24.20 -23.34 -3.66
CA LEU A 193 23.71 -22.03 -4.11
C LEU A 193 22.23 -21.82 -3.76
N TYR A 194 21.41 -22.86 -3.87
CA TYR A 194 20.01 -22.83 -3.48
C TYR A 194 19.85 -22.59 -1.97
N ASP A 195 20.63 -23.25 -1.12
CA ASP A 195 20.60 -23.03 0.32
C ASP A 195 20.99 -21.60 0.72
N GLN A 196 21.95 -21.00 0.01
CA GLN A 196 22.28 -19.59 0.19
C GLN A 196 21.12 -18.67 -0.20
N LEU A 197 20.41 -18.96 -1.29
CA LEU A 197 19.22 -18.20 -1.69
C LEU A 197 18.11 -18.36 -0.64
N ARG A 198 17.84 -19.61 -0.21
CA ARG A 198 16.85 -19.95 0.81
C ARG A 198 17.11 -19.22 2.13
N ALA A 199 18.35 -19.18 2.59
CA ALA A 199 18.72 -18.48 3.82
C ALA A 199 18.42 -16.96 3.73
N GLN A 200 18.71 -16.35 2.57
CA GLN A 200 18.40 -14.94 2.32
C GLN A 200 16.89 -14.69 2.31
N THR A 201 16.13 -15.51 1.56
CA THR A 201 14.67 -15.39 1.47
C THR A 201 14.02 -15.58 2.85
N SER A 202 14.50 -16.53 3.66
CA SER A 202 14.02 -16.73 5.04
C SER A 202 14.26 -15.50 5.93
N LEU A 203 15.43 -14.87 5.81
CA LEU A 203 15.75 -13.63 6.53
C LEU A 203 14.80 -12.49 6.10
N ILE A 204 14.53 -12.36 4.80
CA ILE A 204 13.59 -11.38 4.26
C ILE A 204 12.18 -11.60 4.81
N ILE A 205 11.69 -12.84 4.78
CA ILE A 205 10.36 -13.20 5.30
C ILE A 205 10.24 -12.82 6.78
N LYS A 206 11.23 -13.15 7.61
CA LYS A 206 11.22 -12.81 9.05
C LYS A 206 11.19 -11.30 9.29
N LYS A 207 12.04 -10.53 8.59
CA LYS A 207 12.05 -9.06 8.70
C LYS A 207 10.75 -8.43 8.20
N LYS A 208 10.21 -8.95 7.11
CA LYS A 208 8.94 -8.51 6.52
C LYS A 208 7.78 -8.78 7.47
N LEU A 209 7.73 -9.95 8.12
CA LEU A 209 6.70 -10.29 9.10
C LEU A 209 6.66 -9.28 10.25
N TRP A 210 7.79 -9.02 10.89
CA TRP A 210 7.85 -8.10 12.03
C TRP A 210 7.40 -6.68 11.65
N PHE A 211 7.83 -6.18 10.49
CA PHE A 211 7.43 -4.87 9.99
C PHE A 211 5.95 -4.81 9.61
N ILE A 212 5.40 -5.83 8.95
CA ILE A 212 3.97 -5.90 8.61
C ILE A 212 3.12 -5.93 9.88
N MET A 213 3.52 -6.70 10.89
CA MET A 213 2.80 -6.75 12.18
C MET A 213 2.77 -5.39 12.88
N LEU A 214 3.92 -4.69 12.94
CA LEU A 214 3.99 -3.36 13.52
C LEU A 214 3.07 -2.36 12.79
N GLU A 215 3.07 -2.39 11.47
CA GLU A 215 2.21 -1.51 10.67
C GLU A 215 0.73 -1.80 10.90
N GLN A 216 0.33 -3.07 10.85
CA GLN A 216 -1.05 -3.47 11.11
C GLN A 216 -1.46 -3.08 12.54
N PHE A 217 -0.54 -3.19 13.51
CA PHE A 217 -0.79 -2.76 14.87
C PHE A 217 -1.04 -1.25 14.97
N LEU A 218 -0.16 -0.44 14.36
CA LEU A 218 -0.27 1.01 14.35
C LEU A 218 -1.55 1.49 13.65
N MET A 219 -1.88 0.90 12.50
CA MET A 219 -3.02 1.30 11.69
C MET A 219 -4.36 0.89 12.29
N LYS A 220 -4.48 -0.35 12.79
CA LYS A 220 -5.77 -0.86 13.27
C LYS A 220 -6.05 -0.56 14.74
N TYR A 221 -5.06 -0.71 15.61
CA TYR A 221 -5.27 -0.62 17.06
C TYR A 221 -4.84 0.72 17.62
N PHE A 222 -3.62 1.16 17.32
CA PHE A 222 -3.10 2.43 17.86
C PHE A 222 -3.91 3.62 17.34
N TRP A 223 -4.19 3.65 16.03
CA TRP A 223 -5.00 4.71 15.45
C TRP A 223 -6.43 4.74 16.00
N HIS A 224 -7.05 3.58 16.19
CA HIS A 224 -8.38 3.48 16.79
C HIS A 224 -8.38 3.99 18.24
N ALA A 225 -7.36 3.61 19.04
CA ALA A 225 -7.18 4.08 20.41
C ALA A 225 -6.96 5.60 20.47
N CYS A 226 -6.03 6.15 19.69
CA CYS A 226 -5.82 7.59 19.58
C CYS A 226 -7.09 8.32 19.16
N GLY A 227 -7.85 7.72 18.24
CA GLY A 227 -9.13 8.24 17.80
C GLY A 227 -10.19 8.35 18.87
N MET A 228 -10.35 7.30 19.68
CA MET A 228 -11.28 7.30 20.79
C MET A 228 -10.85 8.29 21.87
N THR A 229 -9.56 8.34 22.21
CA THR A 229 -9.01 9.33 23.16
C THR A 229 -9.25 10.75 22.67
N PHE A 230 -9.04 11.00 21.37
CA PHE A 230 -9.25 12.31 20.76
C PHE A 230 -10.71 12.76 20.87
N ILE A 231 -11.65 11.85 20.69
CA ILE A 231 -13.08 12.11 20.83
C ILE A 231 -13.48 12.29 22.31
N ALA A 232 -12.78 11.63 23.23
CA ALA A 232 -13.05 11.69 24.68
C ALA A 232 -12.55 12.98 25.36
N ILE A 233 -11.43 13.57 24.91
CA ILE A 233 -10.86 14.81 25.48
C ILE A 233 -11.88 15.96 25.59
N PRO A 234 -12.61 16.37 24.52
CA PRO A 234 -13.59 17.45 24.63
C PRO A 234 -14.80 17.08 25.50
N PHE A 235 -15.04 15.79 25.79
CA PHE A 235 -16.08 15.36 26.73
C PHE A 235 -15.60 15.42 28.19
N LEU A 236 -14.32 15.11 28.43
CA LEU A 236 -13.69 15.12 29.76
C LEU A 236 -13.25 16.51 30.23
N THR A 237 -12.91 17.41 29.30
CA THR A 237 -12.47 18.79 29.61
C THR A 237 -13.60 19.81 29.49
N TYR A 238 -14.83 19.38 29.18
CA TYR A 238 -15.99 20.27 29.19
C TYR A 238 -16.51 20.44 30.62
N ASP A 239 -15.98 21.43 31.33
CA ASP A 239 -16.65 22.01 32.49
C ASP A 239 -17.86 22.81 31.98
N GLY A 240 -19.00 22.12 31.83
CA GLY A 240 -20.29 22.77 31.66
C GLY A 240 -20.72 23.45 32.97
N PRO A 241 -21.55 24.50 32.92
CA PRO A 241 -22.08 25.11 34.15
C PRO A 241 -22.79 24.05 34.99
N PRO A 242 -22.76 24.16 36.33
CA PRO A 242 -23.25 23.12 37.23
C PRO A 242 -24.67 22.72 36.85
N GLU A 243 -24.92 21.40 36.85
CA GLU A 243 -26.25 20.82 36.71
C GLU A 243 -27.21 21.59 37.62
N THR A 244 -28.08 22.37 37.00
CA THR A 244 -29.30 22.83 37.67
C THR A 244 -30.29 21.69 37.45
N ASP A 245 -30.78 21.14 38.55
CA ASP A 245 -31.75 20.05 38.64
C ASP A 245 -33.07 20.40 37.93
N ASP A 246 -33.09 20.34 36.60
CA ASP A 246 -34.31 20.38 35.80
C ASP A 246 -34.50 19.04 35.06
N PRO A 247 -35.57 18.28 35.31
CA PRO A 247 -35.77 16.92 34.81
C PRO A 247 -36.16 16.84 33.33
N VAL A 248 -35.92 17.89 32.55
CA VAL A 248 -36.17 17.93 31.09
C VAL A 248 -34.84 18.16 30.38
N GLY A 249 -34.04 17.10 30.31
CA GLY A 249 -32.76 17.10 29.60
C GLY A 249 -32.95 17.42 28.11
N ASP A 250 -32.34 18.52 27.66
CA ASP A 250 -32.38 19.00 26.29
C ASP A 250 -31.86 17.93 25.29
N PRO A 251 -32.75 17.32 24.46
CA PRO A 251 -32.34 16.27 23.50
C PRO A 251 -31.41 16.80 22.41
N LEU A 252 -31.40 18.13 22.21
CA LEU A 252 -30.66 18.80 21.14
C LEU A 252 -29.15 18.80 21.39
N GLY A 253 -28.74 18.93 22.66
CA GLY A 253 -27.34 18.89 23.07
C GLY A 253 -26.72 17.49 22.93
N ILE A 254 -27.48 16.44 23.28
CA ILE A 254 -27.04 15.04 23.12
C ILE A 254 -26.97 14.67 21.62
N SER A 255 -27.92 15.13 20.80
CA SER A 255 -27.92 14.89 19.36
C SER A 255 -26.74 15.56 18.65
N THR A 256 -26.44 16.83 18.93
CA THR A 256 -25.30 17.54 18.31
C THR A 256 -23.95 16.98 18.77
N ARG A 257 -23.83 16.53 20.03
CA ARG A 257 -22.65 15.81 20.54
C ARG A 257 -22.48 14.44 19.86
N THR A 258 -23.56 13.70 19.63
CA THR A 258 -23.55 12.40 18.94
C THR A 258 -23.24 12.55 17.44
N GLU A 259 -23.68 13.65 16.81
CA GLU A 259 -23.34 13.97 15.43
C GLU A 259 -21.86 14.32 15.28
N ALA A 260 -21.32 15.18 16.16
CA ALA A 260 -19.89 15.47 16.20
C ALA A 260 -19.05 14.20 16.47
N PHE A 261 -19.51 13.33 17.38
CA PHE A 261 -18.90 12.02 17.64
C PHE A 261 -18.85 11.15 16.38
N THR A 262 -19.96 11.07 15.64
CA THR A 262 -20.07 10.23 14.44
C THR A 262 -19.19 10.77 13.32
N VAL A 263 -19.16 12.10 13.13
CA VAL A 263 -18.34 12.77 12.11
C VAL A 263 -16.85 12.60 12.42
N SER A 264 -16.40 12.92 13.64
CA SER A 264 -15.00 12.78 14.06
C SER A 264 -14.52 11.34 14.00
N LYS A 265 -15.34 10.37 14.43
CA LYS A 265 -15.04 8.94 14.29
C LYS A 265 -14.85 8.55 12.83
N SER A 266 -15.78 8.95 11.96
CA SER A 266 -15.70 8.60 10.52
C SER A 266 -14.48 9.22 9.84
N LEU A 267 -14.13 10.46 10.17
CA LEU A 267 -12.98 11.16 9.61
C LEU A 267 -11.67 10.49 10.03
N LEU A 268 -11.58 10.10 11.29
CA LEU A 268 -10.39 9.48 11.84
C LEU A 268 -10.20 8.06 11.31
N THR A 269 -11.28 7.27 11.20
CA THR A 269 -11.23 5.95 10.53
C THR A 269 -10.86 6.09 9.05
N SER A 270 -11.44 7.05 8.33
CA SER A 270 -11.12 7.29 6.91
C SER A 270 -9.66 7.76 6.71
N GLY A 271 -9.14 8.60 7.62
CA GLY A 271 -7.74 9.01 7.62
C GLY A 271 -6.77 7.87 7.93
N ALA A 272 -7.16 6.95 8.83
CA ALA A 272 -6.43 5.72 9.11
C ALA A 272 -6.32 4.85 7.85
N ASP A 273 -7.46 4.59 7.21
CA ASP A 273 -7.54 3.76 6.01
C ASP A 273 -6.74 4.37 4.84
N ALA A 274 -6.78 5.70 4.70
CA ALA A 274 -5.99 6.41 3.69
C ALA A 274 -4.48 6.29 3.97
N LEU A 275 -4.04 6.45 5.22
CA LEU A 275 -2.64 6.27 5.60
C LEU A 275 -2.18 4.80 5.44
N GLU A 276 -3.00 3.83 5.83
CA GLU A 276 -2.73 2.40 5.65
C GLU A 276 -2.49 2.09 4.17
N ARG A 277 -3.32 2.63 3.28
CA ARG A 277 -3.16 2.46 1.84
C ARG A 277 -1.91 3.17 1.29
N ILE A 278 -1.56 4.37 1.78
CA ILE A 278 -0.32 5.07 1.37
C ILE A 278 0.91 4.26 1.77
N ILE A 279 0.93 3.70 2.98
CA ILE A 279 2.08 2.90 3.44
C ILE A 279 2.13 1.54 2.73
N SER A 280 0.98 0.90 2.51
CA SER A 280 0.89 -0.32 1.69
C SER A 280 1.42 -0.07 0.27
N SER A 281 1.11 1.09 -0.29
CA SER A 281 1.60 1.46 -1.61
C SER A 281 3.10 1.80 -1.59
N TYR A 282 3.60 2.52 -0.58
CA TYR A 282 5.03 2.75 -0.39
C TYR A 282 5.83 1.44 -0.25
N LYS A 283 5.25 0.41 0.39
CA LYS A 283 5.82 -0.94 0.47
C LYS A 283 5.91 -1.61 -0.90
N GLU A 284 4.89 -1.47 -1.75
CA GLU A 284 4.94 -1.99 -3.13
C GLU A 284 6.11 -1.33 -3.88
N VAL A 285 6.31 -0.01 -3.78
CA VAL A 285 7.48 0.67 -4.38
C VAL A 285 8.80 0.10 -3.88
N ARG A 286 8.91 -0.09 -2.57
CA ARG A 286 10.16 -0.52 -1.90
C ARG A 286 10.46 -2.01 -2.04
N LEU A 287 9.51 -2.79 -2.56
CA LEU A 287 9.70 -4.19 -2.94
C LEU A 287 10.16 -4.33 -4.41
N ILE A 288 9.98 -3.28 -5.22
CA ILE A 288 10.40 -3.21 -6.63
C ILE A 288 11.87 -2.78 -6.76
N TYR A 289 12.39 -2.01 -5.80
CA TYR A 289 13.82 -1.68 -5.63
C TYR A 289 14.45 -2.58 -4.57
#